data_AF-A0A7C3KZH5-F1
#
_entry.id   AF-A0A7C3KZH5-F1
#
_cell.length_a   1.000
_cell.length_b   1.000
_cell.length_c   1.000
_cell.angle_alpha   90.00
_cell.angle_beta   90.00
_cell.angle_gamma   90.00
#
_symmetry.space_group_name_H-M   'P 1'
#
loop_
_entity.id
_entity.type
_entity.pdbx_description
1 polymer ?
#
loop_
_entity_poly.entity_id
_entity_poly.type
_entity_poly.pdbx_seq_one_letter_code
_entity_poly.pdbx_strand_id
1 'polypeptide(L)'
;MKVLYALIPFLALSTGGDRLATMRGEEPLERPAKMGEAPPRTVLTDEPAVGRAMSPAPFQIVQVNVDAEGNNIRGDAANEPSIAVSSTNPDRMVIGWRQFDSNGSDFREAGYAFTGDRGVTWTAGTLENGVFRSDPVLDSDADGRIYYYSLVTSPWRCDMFISSDGGQTWTGPILGYGGDKQWMAIDRTGGTGHGFIYSACNTAGNQWSPRTFTRSVDGAQTWMFPIEIPNRPIWGTLAVAPNGDLYVIGRQSSGSTWWLAKSTNARFGGQTPSFTTRSVNLGGVQRWFTGVNPDGLLGQAWVAVDHSDGPSRGNVYILCSVDPSGNDPLDVMFVRSTDGGQTFSAPVRVNDDSGNNWQWFGTLSVSPEGRLDAVWYDTRDLTGTRSRLFYSYSWDEGRTWSPNVPVGNSFDYSQGYPGGQRKLGDYIDMKSDIEGAHLAFAATYNGEQDVYYVFLVPGMPALLVSHQVLHGGQEGGGSSSLLRSDDDYLRLTSFPFSEVDEANHSSLAVRLSTNVQGPQEFDLTVELGTDQTISFGKLAVFNWNTQRYDDVGAPFAIGLEDVRQTVTRIPATDYVRSDGVIDVRIKSIINLP
;
A
#
# COMPACT_ATOMS: atom_id res chain seq x y z
N MET A 1 8.55 66.63 -1.85
CA MET A 1 8.52 67.43 -3.10
C MET A 1 9.62 66.93 -4.02
N LYS A 2 9.31 66.83 -5.32
CA LYS A 2 10.11 66.39 -6.49
C LYS A 2 10.10 64.89 -6.86
N VAL A 3 9.40 64.67 -7.98
CA VAL A 3 9.38 63.57 -8.94
C VAL A 3 10.68 63.52 -9.74
N LEU A 4 11.12 62.33 -10.16
CA LEU A 4 11.93 62.17 -11.38
C LEU A 4 11.61 60.82 -12.04
N TYR A 5 11.11 60.87 -13.29
CA TYR A 5 11.04 59.74 -14.21
C TYR A 5 12.35 59.63 -14.99
N ALA A 6 12.82 58.40 -15.23
CA ALA A 6 13.79 58.12 -16.29
C ALA A 6 13.40 56.82 -17.01
N LEU A 7 13.07 56.97 -18.29
CA LEU A 7 13.02 55.92 -19.31
C LEU A 7 14.44 55.56 -19.79
N ILE A 8 14.54 54.42 -20.51
CA ILE A 8 15.58 53.95 -21.47
C ILE A 8 16.21 52.61 -21.01
N PRO A 9 16.51 51.61 -21.90
CA PRO A 9 15.88 51.18 -23.15
C PRO A 9 15.53 49.66 -23.15
N PHE A 10 14.75 49.24 -24.16
CA PHE A 10 14.65 47.82 -24.56
C PHE A 10 16.03 47.32 -25.03
N LEU A 11 16.59 46.34 -24.32
CA LEU A 11 17.63 45.47 -24.87
C LEU A 11 16.97 44.15 -25.27
N ALA A 12 16.89 43.90 -26.57
CA ALA A 12 16.62 42.58 -27.10
C ALA A 12 17.82 41.68 -26.77
N LEU A 13 17.68 40.87 -25.73
CA LEU A 13 18.58 39.75 -25.47
C LEU A 13 18.13 38.58 -26.34
N SER A 14 19.02 38.16 -27.21
CA SER A 14 18.91 36.94 -28.02
C SER A 14 18.41 35.79 -27.18
N THR A 15 17.41 35.07 -27.69
CA THR A 15 16.97 33.78 -27.18
C THR A 15 18.12 32.77 -27.28
N GLY A 16 18.99 32.76 -26.27
CA GLY A 16 19.78 31.59 -25.94
C GLY A 16 18.79 30.55 -25.48
N GLY A 17 18.63 29.47 -26.26
CA GLY A 17 17.84 28.33 -25.83
C GLY A 17 18.43 27.81 -24.53
N ASP A 18 17.72 28.03 -23.43
CA ASP A 18 17.98 27.32 -22.18
C ASP A 18 17.74 25.84 -22.47
N ARG A 19 18.86 25.14 -22.69
CA ARG A 19 18.88 23.69 -22.63
C ARG A 19 18.40 23.31 -21.24
N LEU A 20 17.18 22.77 -21.19
CA LEU A 20 16.66 21.92 -20.13
C LEU A 20 17.83 21.11 -19.56
N ALA A 21 18.19 21.38 -18.32
CA ALA A 21 19.14 20.58 -17.59
C ALA A 21 18.46 19.26 -17.23
N THR A 22 18.31 18.36 -18.20
CA THR A 22 18.23 16.93 -17.92
C THR A 22 19.53 16.59 -17.21
N MET A 23 19.45 16.28 -15.92
CA MET A 23 20.56 15.59 -15.26
C MET A 23 20.78 14.31 -16.06
N ARG A 24 21.99 14.15 -16.61
CA ARG A 24 22.35 13.02 -17.48
C ARG A 24 21.99 11.70 -16.77
N GLY A 25 20.91 11.04 -17.20
CA GLY A 25 20.57 9.68 -16.78
C GLY A 25 19.12 9.41 -16.37
N GLU A 26 18.29 10.44 -16.14
CA GLU A 26 16.87 10.25 -15.77
C GLU A 26 15.94 10.80 -16.84
N GLU A 27 15.19 9.91 -17.49
CA GLU A 27 14.16 10.26 -18.46
C GLU A 27 12.78 10.19 -17.79
N PRO A 28 11.82 11.04 -18.19
CA PRO A 28 10.43 10.92 -17.72
C PRO A 28 9.88 9.52 -18.02
N LEU A 29 9.14 8.93 -17.07
CA LEU A 29 8.40 7.69 -17.32
C LEU A 29 7.21 7.98 -18.24
N GLU A 30 6.54 9.10 -18.01
CA GLU A 30 5.50 9.58 -18.90
C GLU A 30 6.07 10.28 -20.14
N ARG A 31 5.46 10.08 -21.30
CA ARG A 31 5.94 10.63 -22.59
C ARG A 31 4.84 11.34 -23.36
N PRO A 32 4.99 12.55 -23.90
CA PRO A 32 3.94 13.15 -24.73
C PRO A 32 3.41 12.17 -25.79
N ALA A 33 2.10 12.17 -26.04
CA ALA A 33 1.51 11.28 -27.02
C ALA A 33 2.13 11.52 -28.40
N LYS A 34 2.41 10.43 -29.12
CA LYS A 34 2.82 10.51 -30.54
C LYS A 34 1.63 10.87 -31.41
N MET A 35 0.43 10.40 -31.03
CA MET A 35 -0.82 10.84 -31.64
C MET A 35 -1.22 12.20 -31.04
N GLY A 36 -1.47 13.18 -31.91
CA GLY A 36 -1.71 14.57 -31.50
C GLY A 36 -3.12 14.85 -30.97
N GLU A 37 -4.05 13.92 -31.15
CA GLU A 37 -5.46 14.08 -30.79
C GLU A 37 -6.01 12.77 -30.22
N ALA A 38 -7.04 12.88 -29.38
CA ALA A 38 -7.78 11.74 -28.87
C ALA A 38 -8.42 10.97 -30.04
N PRO A 39 -8.28 9.63 -30.09
CA PRO A 39 -9.01 8.84 -31.07
C PRO A 39 -10.52 8.90 -30.76
N PRO A 40 -11.40 8.73 -31.76
CA PRO A 40 -12.81 8.58 -31.49
C PRO A 40 -13.06 7.31 -30.66
N ARG A 41 -13.66 7.46 -29.48
CA ARG A 41 -14.10 6.33 -28.66
C ARG A 41 -15.12 5.51 -29.44
N THR A 42 -14.78 4.26 -29.72
CA THR A 42 -15.67 3.34 -30.43
C THR A 42 -16.42 2.50 -29.40
N VAL A 43 -17.74 2.66 -29.32
CA VAL A 43 -18.56 1.91 -28.35
C VAL A 43 -19.00 0.60 -29.00
N LEU A 44 -18.11 -0.39 -28.98
CA LEU A 44 -18.47 -1.79 -29.21
C LEU A 44 -18.46 -2.46 -27.85
N THR A 45 -19.56 -3.09 -27.45
CA THR A 45 -19.70 -3.59 -26.08
C THR A 45 -19.87 -5.10 -26.04
N ASP A 46 -19.31 -5.71 -25.00
CA ASP A 46 -19.48 -7.11 -24.66
C ASP A 46 -19.62 -7.31 -23.14
N GLU A 47 -20.14 -8.46 -22.74
CA GLU A 47 -20.25 -8.81 -21.32
C GLU A 47 -18.89 -8.61 -20.65
N PRO A 48 -18.84 -7.92 -19.51
CA PRO A 48 -17.58 -7.73 -18.80
C PRO A 48 -17.06 -9.12 -18.44
N ALA A 49 -15.76 -9.42 -18.65
CA ALA A 49 -15.15 -10.60 -18.02
C ALA A 49 -15.01 -10.33 -16.52
N VAL A 50 -16.15 -10.34 -15.83
CA VAL A 50 -16.20 -10.57 -14.41
C VAL A 50 -15.78 -12.01 -14.23
N GLY A 51 -14.50 -12.19 -13.89
CA GLY A 51 -14.05 -13.40 -13.23
C GLY A 51 -14.77 -13.49 -11.89
N ARG A 52 -16.03 -13.93 -11.87
CA ARG A 52 -16.60 -14.51 -10.65
C ARG A 52 -15.64 -15.64 -10.30
N ALA A 53 -14.92 -15.50 -9.19
CA ALA A 53 -14.03 -16.55 -8.73
C ALA A 53 -14.81 -17.86 -8.68
N MET A 54 -14.59 -18.75 -9.64
CA MET A 54 -14.83 -20.16 -9.40
C MET A 54 -13.65 -20.62 -8.56
N SER A 55 -13.81 -20.39 -7.24
CA SER A 55 -13.22 -21.07 -6.09
C SER A 55 -11.77 -21.58 -6.18
N PRO A 56 -10.93 -21.35 -5.14
CA PRO A 56 -11.35 -21.10 -3.76
C PRO A 56 -10.83 -19.75 -3.25
N ALA A 57 -11.57 -18.66 -3.50
CA ALA A 57 -11.50 -17.43 -2.70
C ALA A 57 -12.79 -16.58 -2.91
N PRO A 58 -13.31 -15.90 -1.86
CA PRO A 58 -14.62 -15.25 -1.86
C PRO A 58 -14.67 -13.84 -2.48
N PHE A 59 -13.60 -13.36 -3.12
CA PHE A 59 -13.52 -11.97 -3.58
C PHE A 59 -14.23 -11.75 -4.92
N GLN A 60 -15.03 -10.69 -4.99
CA GLN A 60 -15.71 -10.27 -6.22
C GLN A 60 -14.92 -9.14 -6.89
N ILE A 61 -14.41 -9.41 -8.09
CA ILE A 61 -13.76 -8.41 -8.94
C ILE A 61 -14.82 -7.76 -9.84
N VAL A 62 -14.77 -6.45 -9.99
CA VAL A 62 -15.70 -5.65 -10.80
C VAL A 62 -14.90 -4.78 -11.76
N GLN A 63 -15.21 -4.80 -13.06
CA GLN A 63 -14.64 -3.85 -14.02
C GLN A 63 -15.30 -2.48 -13.85
N VAL A 64 -14.54 -1.38 -13.92
CA VAL A 64 -15.06 -0.03 -13.61
C VAL A 64 -15.08 0.93 -14.81
N ASN A 65 -14.24 0.71 -15.82
CA ASN A 65 -14.27 1.43 -17.10
C ASN A 65 -15.31 0.82 -18.06
N VAL A 66 -16.58 0.86 -17.65
CA VAL A 66 -17.72 0.22 -18.34
C VAL A 66 -18.67 1.23 -18.99
N ASP A 67 -19.55 0.77 -19.88
CA ASP A 67 -20.63 1.58 -20.45
C ASP A 67 -21.77 1.84 -19.43
N ALA A 68 -22.83 2.54 -19.87
CA ALA A 68 -23.97 2.89 -19.02
C ALA A 68 -24.77 1.67 -18.54
N GLU A 69 -24.66 0.55 -19.24
CA GLU A 69 -25.30 -0.72 -18.93
C GLU A 69 -24.38 -1.67 -18.12
N GLY A 70 -23.13 -1.26 -17.86
CA GLY A 70 -22.13 -2.04 -17.13
C GLY A 70 -21.34 -3.03 -17.98
N ASN A 71 -21.39 -2.91 -19.31
CA ASN A 71 -20.64 -3.76 -20.24
C ASN A 71 -19.20 -3.26 -20.43
N ASN A 72 -18.31 -4.17 -20.79
CA ASN A 72 -16.98 -3.81 -21.27
C ASN A 72 -17.10 -2.99 -22.57
N ILE A 73 -16.22 -2.00 -22.73
CA ILE A 73 -16.13 -1.20 -23.95
C ILE A 73 -14.89 -1.65 -24.70
N ARG A 74 -15.10 -2.42 -25.77
CA ARG A 74 -14.02 -3.03 -26.53
C ARG A 74 -13.11 -1.99 -27.16
N GLY A 75 -11.82 -2.14 -26.92
CA GLY A 75 -10.76 -1.25 -27.37
C GLY A 75 -10.45 -0.13 -26.39
N ASP A 76 -11.25 0.07 -25.34
CA ASP A 76 -11.22 1.22 -24.45
C ASP A 76 -10.16 1.09 -23.35
N ALA A 77 -8.90 1.00 -23.78
CA ALA A 77 -7.84 0.67 -22.86
C ALA A 77 -7.69 1.71 -21.73
N ALA A 78 -7.41 1.21 -20.53
CA ALA A 78 -7.31 1.98 -19.31
C ALA A 78 -6.25 1.38 -18.38
N ASN A 79 -5.39 2.22 -17.79
CA ASN A 79 -4.39 1.74 -16.83
C ASN A 79 -3.89 2.82 -15.85
N GLU A 80 -2.95 2.43 -14.97
CA GLU A 80 -2.43 3.27 -13.87
C GLU A 80 -3.54 3.86 -12.98
N PRO A 81 -4.37 3.01 -12.35
CA PRO A 81 -5.45 3.49 -11.52
C PRO A 81 -4.96 3.96 -10.14
N SER A 82 -5.62 5.00 -9.61
CA SER A 82 -5.60 5.34 -8.19
C SER A 82 -7.01 5.47 -7.63
N ILE A 83 -7.18 5.34 -6.30
CA ILE A 83 -8.48 5.27 -5.66
C ILE A 83 -8.59 6.20 -4.46
N ALA A 84 -9.72 6.92 -4.38
CA ALA A 84 -10.15 7.62 -3.17
C ALA A 84 -11.42 6.99 -2.62
N VAL A 85 -11.38 6.64 -1.33
CA VAL A 85 -12.55 6.27 -0.53
C VAL A 85 -12.92 7.47 0.32
N SER A 86 -14.19 7.87 0.32
CA SER A 86 -14.64 9.00 1.11
C SER A 86 -14.52 8.70 2.59
N SER A 87 -13.82 9.56 3.33
CA SER A 87 -13.55 9.38 4.76
C SER A 87 -14.81 9.41 5.64
N THR A 88 -15.89 10.02 5.16
CA THR A 88 -17.16 10.16 5.89
C THR A 88 -18.21 9.14 5.46
N ASN A 89 -18.03 8.49 4.30
CA ASN A 89 -18.92 7.47 3.79
C ASN A 89 -18.19 6.52 2.84
N PRO A 90 -17.73 5.35 3.30
CA PRO A 90 -17.00 4.40 2.48
C PRO A 90 -17.83 3.75 1.35
N ASP A 91 -19.15 4.00 1.29
CA ASP A 91 -19.98 3.64 0.12
C ASP A 91 -19.67 4.53 -1.10
N ARG A 92 -19.07 5.71 -0.87
CA ARG A 92 -18.67 6.64 -1.91
C ARG A 92 -17.19 6.50 -2.20
N MET A 93 -16.88 6.07 -3.42
CA MET A 93 -15.50 5.94 -3.89
C MET A 93 -15.37 6.45 -5.31
N VAL A 94 -14.15 6.85 -5.66
CA VAL A 94 -13.77 7.21 -7.02
C VAL A 94 -12.47 6.51 -7.37
N ILE A 95 -12.42 5.90 -8.54
CA ILE A 95 -11.19 5.40 -9.16
C ILE A 95 -10.91 6.29 -10.36
N GLY A 96 -9.67 6.77 -10.50
CA GLY A 96 -9.20 7.49 -11.69
C GLY A 96 -8.07 6.74 -12.37
N TRP A 97 -7.93 6.89 -13.69
CA TRP A 97 -6.94 6.16 -14.51
C TRP A 97 -6.53 6.95 -15.77
N ARG A 98 -5.50 6.47 -16.47
CA ARG A 98 -5.15 6.94 -17.82
C ARG A 98 -6.11 6.33 -18.82
N GLN A 99 -7.00 7.15 -19.38
CA GLN A 99 -8.05 6.74 -20.32
C GLN A 99 -7.55 6.88 -21.76
N PHE A 100 -7.52 5.80 -22.56
CA PHE A 100 -6.94 5.84 -23.92
C PHE A 100 -7.96 5.95 -25.05
N ASP A 101 -9.22 5.58 -24.82
CA ASP A 101 -10.30 5.46 -25.82
C ASP A 101 -10.03 4.44 -26.96
N SER A 102 -8.78 4.00 -27.13
CA SER A 102 -8.34 2.99 -28.09
C SER A 102 -7.01 2.34 -27.67
N ASN A 103 -6.93 1.02 -27.69
CA ASN A 103 -5.66 0.27 -27.57
C ASN A 103 -4.67 0.56 -28.72
N GLY A 104 -5.11 1.16 -29.81
CA GLY A 104 -4.26 1.58 -30.93
C GLY A 104 -3.55 2.92 -30.69
N SER A 105 -3.93 3.69 -29.66
CA SER A 105 -3.44 5.04 -29.41
C SER A 105 -2.60 5.12 -28.14
N ASP A 106 -1.60 6.01 -28.14
CA ASP A 106 -0.87 6.41 -26.94
C ASP A 106 -1.38 7.74 -26.36
N PHE A 107 -2.40 8.36 -26.96
CA PHE A 107 -3.09 9.49 -26.37
C PHE A 107 -3.91 9.03 -25.16
N ARG A 108 -3.86 9.81 -24.08
CA ARG A 108 -4.60 9.50 -22.86
C ARG A 108 -5.15 10.73 -22.20
N GLU A 109 -6.22 10.50 -21.47
CA GLU A 109 -7.08 11.46 -20.81
C GLU A 109 -7.28 11.06 -19.35
N ALA A 110 -7.99 11.90 -18.60
CA ALA A 110 -8.28 11.68 -17.19
C ALA A 110 -9.61 10.93 -17.05
N GLY A 111 -9.56 9.60 -17.12
CA GLY A 111 -10.72 8.74 -16.88
C GLY A 111 -11.03 8.61 -15.40
N TYR A 112 -12.30 8.47 -15.07
CA TYR A 112 -12.74 8.16 -13.71
C TYR A 112 -14.02 7.34 -13.71
N ALA A 113 -14.27 6.65 -12.61
CA ALA A 113 -15.56 6.08 -12.28
C ALA A 113 -15.85 6.31 -10.81
N PHE A 114 -17.12 6.49 -10.49
CA PHE A 114 -17.59 6.62 -9.11
C PHE A 114 -18.64 5.56 -8.77
N THR A 115 -18.75 5.29 -7.48
CA THR A 115 -19.75 4.40 -6.88
C THR A 115 -20.40 5.08 -5.68
N GLY A 116 -21.65 4.73 -5.40
CA GLY A 116 -22.38 5.12 -4.19
C GLY A 116 -22.87 3.92 -3.38
N ASP A 117 -22.39 2.71 -3.69
CA ASP A 117 -22.86 1.44 -3.16
C ASP A 117 -21.72 0.47 -2.78
N ARG A 118 -20.60 1.01 -2.29
CA ARG A 118 -19.38 0.25 -1.89
C ARG A 118 -18.73 -0.51 -3.04
N GLY A 119 -18.83 0.01 -4.26
CA GLY A 119 -18.17 -0.54 -5.44
C GLY A 119 -18.88 -1.76 -6.03
N VAL A 120 -20.16 -1.93 -5.73
CA VAL A 120 -21.02 -2.93 -6.38
C VAL A 120 -21.33 -2.50 -7.81
N THR A 121 -21.65 -1.22 -8.02
CA THR A 121 -21.85 -0.62 -9.33
C THR A 121 -20.99 0.64 -9.50
N TRP A 122 -20.63 0.92 -10.75
CA TRP A 122 -19.74 2.02 -11.12
C TRP A 122 -20.31 2.80 -12.30
N THR A 123 -20.15 4.12 -12.28
CA THR A 123 -20.49 5.01 -13.39
C THR A 123 -19.22 5.72 -13.87
N ALA A 124 -18.84 5.49 -15.12
CA ALA A 124 -17.61 6.01 -15.70
C ALA A 124 -17.80 7.35 -16.43
N GLY A 125 -16.71 8.12 -16.55
CA GLY A 125 -16.62 9.37 -17.29
C GLY A 125 -15.18 9.80 -17.55
N THR A 126 -15.01 10.91 -18.26
CA THR A 126 -13.70 11.49 -18.60
C THR A 126 -13.68 12.98 -18.24
N LEU A 127 -12.65 13.44 -17.53
CA LEU A 127 -12.43 14.85 -17.22
C LEU A 127 -11.77 15.55 -18.40
N GLU A 128 -12.38 16.66 -18.84
CA GLU A 128 -11.91 17.45 -20.00
C GLU A 128 -11.63 16.60 -21.24
N ASN A 129 -12.66 15.89 -21.71
CA ASN A 129 -12.56 14.99 -22.87
C ASN A 129 -11.87 15.65 -24.08
N GLY A 130 -10.91 14.96 -24.69
CA GLY A 130 -10.02 15.43 -25.75
C GLY A 130 -8.74 16.11 -25.26
N VAL A 131 -8.53 16.27 -23.95
CA VAL A 131 -7.35 16.92 -23.39
C VAL A 131 -6.38 15.87 -22.85
N PHE A 132 -5.11 15.96 -23.28
CA PHE A 132 -4.06 15.08 -22.78
C PHE A 132 -3.95 15.21 -21.25
N ARG A 133 -4.14 14.10 -20.55
CA ARG A 133 -4.05 14.00 -19.09
C ARG A 133 -3.51 12.63 -18.67
N SER A 134 -2.68 12.60 -17.63
CA SER A 134 -2.08 11.36 -17.12
C SER A 134 -1.90 11.35 -15.60
N ASP A 135 -1.35 10.24 -15.12
CA ASP A 135 -0.86 9.97 -13.77
C ASP A 135 -1.87 10.39 -12.71
N PRO A 136 -3.12 9.90 -12.79
CA PRO A 136 -4.13 10.36 -11.87
C PRO A 136 -3.81 9.89 -10.47
N VAL A 137 -3.79 10.83 -9.53
CA VAL A 137 -3.71 10.52 -8.11
C VAL A 137 -4.90 11.12 -7.40
N LEU A 138 -5.64 10.26 -6.71
CA LEU A 138 -6.86 10.61 -5.99
C LEU A 138 -6.66 10.46 -4.48
N ASP A 139 -7.32 11.33 -3.72
CA ASP A 139 -7.42 11.22 -2.27
C ASP A 139 -8.68 11.95 -1.79
N SER A 140 -9.12 11.68 -0.55
CA SER A 140 -10.29 12.34 0.06
C SER A 140 -9.87 13.26 1.21
N ASP A 141 -10.53 14.39 1.44
CA ASP A 141 -10.32 15.12 2.70
C ASP A 141 -11.11 14.49 3.86
N ALA A 142 -10.99 15.04 5.06
CA ALA A 142 -11.70 14.58 6.25
C ALA A 142 -13.22 14.85 6.21
N ASP A 143 -13.69 15.72 5.31
CA ASP A 143 -15.10 16.00 5.08
C ASP A 143 -15.72 15.08 4.01
N GLY A 144 -14.88 14.25 3.37
CA GLY A 144 -15.30 13.31 2.33
C GLY A 144 -15.35 13.90 0.92
N ARG A 145 -14.81 15.11 0.68
CA ARG A 145 -14.59 15.61 -0.69
C ARG A 145 -13.50 14.78 -1.36
N ILE A 146 -13.58 14.63 -2.67
CA ILE A 146 -12.64 13.87 -3.48
C ILE A 146 -11.82 14.84 -4.32
N TYR A 147 -10.51 14.61 -4.35
CA TYR A 147 -9.55 15.39 -5.12
C TYR A 147 -8.94 14.47 -6.19
N TYR A 148 -8.81 14.98 -7.41
CA TYR A 148 -8.20 14.28 -8.54
C TYR A 148 -7.09 15.16 -9.09
N TYR A 149 -5.85 14.70 -8.98
CA TYR A 149 -4.68 15.44 -9.43
C TYR A 149 -4.05 14.80 -10.66
N SER A 150 -3.93 15.56 -11.75
CA SER A 150 -3.62 15.00 -13.07
C SER A 150 -2.52 15.76 -13.80
N LEU A 151 -1.57 15.02 -14.36
CA LEU A 151 -0.46 15.52 -15.14
C LEU A 151 -0.88 16.01 -16.53
N VAL A 152 -0.29 17.12 -16.98
CA VAL A 152 -0.25 17.57 -18.37
C VAL A 152 1.21 17.74 -18.82
N THR A 153 1.55 17.24 -20.00
CA THR A 153 2.96 17.11 -20.47
C THR A 153 3.48 18.33 -21.22
N SER A 154 2.62 19.29 -21.55
CA SER A 154 2.99 20.58 -22.14
C SER A 154 2.33 21.69 -21.32
N PRO A 155 3.02 22.26 -20.30
CA PRO A 155 4.48 22.31 -20.11
C PRO A 155 5.07 21.39 -19.00
N TRP A 156 4.48 20.24 -18.64
CA TRP A 156 4.83 19.45 -17.43
C TRP A 156 4.40 20.12 -16.14
N ARG A 157 3.10 20.07 -15.86
CA ARG A 157 2.48 20.47 -14.58
C ARG A 157 1.35 19.52 -14.24
N CYS A 158 0.73 19.71 -13.09
CA CYS A 158 -0.48 18.98 -12.71
C CYS A 158 -1.63 19.97 -12.47
N ASP A 159 -2.85 19.56 -12.79
CA ASP A 159 -4.07 20.31 -12.54
C ASP A 159 -4.97 19.51 -11.59
N MET A 160 -5.69 20.23 -10.73
CA MET A 160 -6.57 19.66 -9.71
C MET A 160 -8.05 19.76 -10.10
N PHE A 161 -8.79 18.70 -9.82
CA PHE A 161 -10.25 18.68 -9.86
C PHE A 161 -10.79 18.27 -8.49
N ILE A 162 -11.93 18.84 -8.11
CA ILE A 162 -12.53 18.62 -6.80
C ILE A 162 -14.00 18.24 -6.97
N SER A 163 -14.40 17.15 -6.32
CA SER A 163 -15.79 16.70 -6.23
C SER A 163 -16.29 16.76 -4.80
N SER A 164 -17.53 17.21 -4.63
CA SER A 164 -18.22 17.29 -3.32
C SER A 164 -19.41 16.33 -3.20
N ASP A 165 -19.70 15.58 -4.25
CA ASP A 165 -20.86 14.68 -4.38
C ASP A 165 -20.45 13.23 -4.67
N GLY A 166 -19.21 12.87 -4.30
CA GLY A 166 -18.69 11.51 -4.43
C GLY A 166 -18.24 11.15 -5.84
N GLY A 167 -17.79 12.12 -6.64
CA GLY A 167 -17.27 11.91 -7.99
C GLY A 167 -18.29 12.08 -9.11
N GLN A 168 -19.54 12.41 -8.80
CA GLN A 168 -20.60 12.62 -9.80
C GLN A 168 -20.36 13.89 -10.62
N THR A 169 -19.93 14.98 -9.95
CA THR A 169 -19.56 16.24 -10.61
C THR A 169 -18.23 16.76 -10.10
N TRP A 170 -17.56 17.55 -10.94
CA TRP A 170 -16.22 18.05 -10.70
C TRP A 170 -16.12 19.56 -10.96
N THR A 171 -15.44 20.26 -10.07
CA THR A 171 -14.93 21.63 -10.28
C THR A 171 -13.47 21.55 -10.72
N GLY A 172 -13.06 22.39 -11.66
CA GLY A 172 -11.69 22.44 -12.17
C GLY A 172 -11.66 22.65 -13.70
N PRO A 173 -10.47 22.60 -14.31
CA PRO A 173 -9.17 22.39 -13.67
C PRO A 173 -8.72 23.62 -12.85
N ILE A 174 -8.18 23.37 -11.65
CA ILE A 174 -7.44 24.37 -10.87
C ILE A 174 -5.95 24.14 -11.11
N LEU A 175 -5.23 25.18 -11.53
CA LEU A 175 -3.80 25.08 -11.85
C LEU A 175 -3.00 24.71 -10.59
N GLY A 176 -2.19 23.67 -10.70
CA GLY A 176 -1.26 23.23 -9.66
C GLY A 176 0.20 23.20 -10.13
N TYR A 177 1.09 22.85 -9.21
CA TYR A 177 2.49 22.55 -9.48
C TYR A 177 2.75 21.05 -9.36
N GLY A 178 3.62 20.50 -10.20
CA GLY A 178 3.92 19.08 -10.17
C GLY A 178 4.76 18.67 -11.37
N GLY A 179 4.63 17.40 -11.73
CA GLY A 179 5.37 16.77 -12.80
C GLY A 179 5.06 15.27 -12.80
N ASP A 180 5.75 14.55 -13.69
CA ASP A 180 5.64 13.10 -13.84
C ASP A 180 5.67 12.35 -12.49
N LYS A 181 4.78 11.36 -12.35
CA LYS A 181 4.49 10.61 -11.11
C LYS A 181 4.27 11.51 -9.89
N GLN A 182 3.44 12.55 -10.03
CA GLN A 182 2.97 13.29 -8.86
C GLN A 182 2.14 12.37 -7.97
N TRP A 183 2.45 12.33 -6.69
CA TRP A 183 1.57 11.79 -5.66
C TRP A 183 1.06 12.92 -4.77
N MET A 184 -0.04 12.67 -4.07
CA MET A 184 -0.54 13.59 -3.06
C MET A 184 -1.00 12.86 -1.80
N ALA A 185 -0.99 13.60 -0.69
CA ALA A 185 -1.59 13.20 0.56
C ALA A 185 -2.32 14.40 1.17
N ILE A 186 -3.52 14.17 1.70
CA ILE A 186 -4.31 15.20 2.37
C ILE A 186 -4.21 14.99 3.89
N ASP A 187 -3.86 16.06 4.61
CA ASP A 187 -3.83 16.06 6.07
C ASP A 187 -5.25 15.96 6.64
N ARG A 188 -5.60 14.76 7.12
CA ARG A 188 -6.88 14.50 7.77
C ARG A 188 -6.81 14.61 9.29
N THR A 189 -5.65 14.97 9.85
CA THR A 189 -5.50 15.07 11.31
C THR A 189 -6.34 16.24 11.82
N GLY A 190 -6.71 16.22 13.11
CA GLY A 190 -7.31 17.40 13.76
C GLY A 190 -6.31 18.51 14.09
N GLY A 191 -5.09 18.47 13.53
CA GLY A 191 -4.00 19.38 13.85
C GLY A 191 -3.98 20.65 12.98
N THR A 192 -2.97 21.49 13.17
CA THR A 192 -2.79 22.76 12.42
C THR A 192 -2.68 22.62 10.90
N GLY A 193 -2.29 21.43 10.41
CA GLY A 193 -2.19 21.15 8.98
C GLY A 193 -3.50 20.64 8.36
N HIS A 194 -4.57 20.45 9.15
CA HIS A 194 -5.84 19.90 8.69
C HIS A 194 -6.32 20.53 7.37
N GLY A 195 -6.62 19.67 6.38
CA GLY A 195 -7.08 20.08 5.06
C GLY A 195 -5.97 20.56 4.11
N PHE A 196 -4.70 20.58 4.55
CA PHE A 196 -3.59 20.86 3.65
C PHE A 196 -3.37 19.69 2.70
N ILE A 197 -3.00 20.01 1.47
CA ILE A 197 -2.71 19.04 0.41
C ILE A 197 -1.23 19.14 0.12
N TYR A 198 -0.52 18.04 0.30
CA TYR A 198 0.90 17.92 0.02
C TYR A 198 1.10 17.13 -1.26
N SER A 199 2.03 17.56 -2.12
CA SER A 199 2.36 16.80 -3.32
C SER A 199 3.87 16.76 -3.56
N ALA A 200 4.33 15.60 -4.02
CA ALA A 200 5.69 15.35 -4.46
C ALA A 200 5.67 14.68 -5.84
N CYS A 201 6.64 14.99 -6.69
CA CYS A 201 6.76 14.48 -8.05
C CYS A 201 8.22 14.15 -8.39
N ASN A 202 8.45 13.60 -9.57
CA ASN A 202 9.79 13.26 -10.03
C ASN A 202 10.65 14.48 -10.40
N THR A 203 11.95 14.24 -10.52
CA THR A 203 12.92 15.19 -11.08
C THR A 203 12.77 15.30 -12.60
N ALA A 204 12.58 14.18 -13.30
CA ALA A 204 12.27 14.14 -14.73
C ALA A 204 10.78 14.39 -14.96
N GLY A 205 10.41 14.97 -16.11
CA GLY A 205 9.02 15.29 -16.43
C GLY A 205 8.43 16.38 -15.54
N ASN A 206 9.28 17.28 -15.03
CA ASN A 206 8.95 18.34 -14.10
C ASN A 206 9.63 19.64 -14.56
N GLN A 207 8.85 20.66 -14.90
CA GLN A 207 9.38 21.94 -15.38
C GLN A 207 10.13 22.76 -14.31
N TRP A 208 9.92 22.45 -13.02
CA TRP A 208 10.55 23.13 -11.88
C TRP A 208 11.71 22.35 -11.26
N SER A 209 12.12 21.24 -11.88
CA SER A 209 13.25 20.42 -11.46
C SER A 209 14.48 21.30 -11.11
N PRO A 210 15.17 21.06 -9.98
CA PRO A 210 15.07 19.89 -9.09
C PRO A 210 14.02 20.02 -7.97
N ARG A 211 13.10 20.98 -8.04
CA ARG A 211 12.07 21.18 -7.00
C ARG A 211 10.97 20.16 -7.18
N THR A 212 10.88 19.22 -6.24
CA THR A 212 9.96 18.08 -6.32
C THR A 212 8.75 18.21 -5.41
N PHE A 213 8.66 19.22 -4.55
CA PHE A 213 7.60 19.34 -3.54
C PHE A 213 6.80 20.64 -3.63
N THR A 214 5.48 20.54 -3.47
CA THR A 214 4.56 21.67 -3.28
C THR A 214 3.49 21.37 -2.23
N ARG A 215 2.76 22.40 -1.80
CA ARG A 215 1.67 22.31 -0.83
C ARG A 215 0.59 23.34 -1.14
N SER A 216 -0.67 22.95 -1.00
CA SER A 216 -1.79 23.86 -0.86
C SER A 216 -2.26 23.90 0.61
N VAL A 217 -2.65 25.09 1.07
CA VAL A 217 -3.11 25.35 2.45
C VAL A 217 -4.55 25.86 2.50
N ASP A 218 -5.22 25.89 1.36
CA ASP A 218 -6.52 26.55 1.14
C ASP A 218 -7.48 25.69 0.32
N GLY A 219 -7.38 24.36 0.42
CA GLY A 219 -8.27 23.44 -0.29
C GLY A 219 -8.00 23.39 -1.79
N ALA A 220 -6.73 23.29 -2.17
CA ALA A 220 -6.23 23.23 -3.55
C ALA A 220 -6.47 24.50 -4.40
N GLN A 221 -6.89 25.62 -3.79
CA GLN A 221 -7.17 26.86 -4.53
C GLN A 221 -5.88 27.55 -4.98
N THR A 222 -4.85 27.55 -4.13
CA THR A 222 -3.51 28.03 -4.48
C THR A 222 -2.44 27.06 -3.99
N TRP A 223 -1.29 27.13 -4.65
CA TRP A 223 -0.15 26.25 -4.37
C TRP A 223 1.10 27.07 -4.08
N MET A 224 1.86 26.61 -3.09
CA MET A 224 3.20 27.14 -2.81
C MET A 224 4.13 26.86 -4.00
N PHE A 225 4.95 27.84 -4.39
CA PHE A 225 5.99 27.61 -5.39
C PHE A 225 6.87 26.41 -4.99
N PRO A 226 7.21 25.49 -5.92
CA PRO A 226 7.90 24.27 -5.57
C PRO A 226 9.22 24.49 -4.83
N ILE A 227 9.56 23.55 -3.95
CA ILE A 227 10.85 23.48 -3.25
C ILE A 227 11.52 22.13 -3.46
N GLU A 228 12.81 22.06 -3.19
CA GLU A 228 13.60 20.83 -3.29
C GLU A 228 13.56 20.05 -1.97
N ILE A 229 13.29 18.74 -2.06
CA ILE A 229 13.53 17.81 -0.95
C ILE A 229 14.99 17.33 -1.06
N PRO A 230 15.79 17.35 0.04
CA PRO A 230 17.14 16.80 0.03
C PRO A 230 17.16 15.35 -0.48
N ASN A 231 18.22 14.96 -1.19
CA ASN A 231 18.38 13.65 -1.84
C ASN A 231 17.31 13.28 -2.89
N ARG A 232 16.33 14.14 -3.16
CA ARG A 232 15.35 14.03 -4.25
C ARG A 232 14.76 12.61 -4.38
N PRO A 233 14.03 12.12 -3.35
CA PRO A 233 13.33 10.86 -3.46
C PRO A 233 12.31 10.94 -4.61
N ILE A 234 12.40 10.00 -5.55
CA ILE A 234 11.50 9.85 -6.70
C ILE A 234 10.83 8.46 -6.69
N TRP A 235 9.80 8.27 -7.52
CA TRP A 235 9.09 7.00 -7.70
C TRP A 235 8.57 6.40 -6.37
N GLY A 236 7.95 7.25 -5.56
CA GLY A 236 7.32 6.87 -4.32
C GLY A 236 6.21 7.83 -3.89
N THR A 237 5.65 7.59 -2.72
CA THR A 237 4.43 8.25 -2.20
C THR A 237 4.72 9.12 -0.98
N LEU A 238 3.67 9.75 -0.43
CA LEU A 238 3.74 10.54 0.80
C LEU A 238 2.66 10.09 1.80
N ALA A 239 2.94 10.29 3.08
CA ALA A 239 1.97 10.04 4.15
C ALA A 239 2.07 11.11 5.24
N VAL A 240 0.92 11.48 5.79
CA VAL A 240 0.82 12.37 6.95
C VAL A 240 0.67 11.51 8.20
N ALA A 241 1.54 11.71 9.18
CA ALA A 241 1.44 11.03 10.46
C ALA A 241 0.38 11.67 11.37
N PRO A 242 -0.11 10.95 12.39
CA PRO A 242 -1.16 11.47 13.27
C PRO A 242 -0.79 12.71 14.10
N ASN A 243 0.51 13.03 14.18
CA ASN A 243 1.03 14.25 14.81
C ASN A 243 1.17 15.43 13.81
N GLY A 244 0.85 15.22 12.54
CA GLY A 244 0.99 16.19 11.44
C GLY A 244 2.39 16.22 10.80
N ASP A 245 3.31 15.31 11.17
CA ASP A 245 4.58 15.16 10.45
C ASP A 245 4.29 14.59 9.05
N LEU A 246 5.00 15.10 8.03
CA LEU A 246 4.87 14.65 6.65
C LEU A 246 6.07 13.78 6.26
N TYR A 247 5.79 12.65 5.63
CA TYR A 247 6.78 11.71 5.12
C TYR A 247 6.70 11.61 3.60
N VAL A 248 7.85 11.52 2.93
CA VAL A 248 7.97 11.26 1.48
C VAL A 248 9.02 10.18 1.26
N ILE A 249 8.66 9.07 0.61
CA ILE A 249 9.58 7.97 0.32
C ILE A 249 9.93 7.95 -1.16
N GLY A 250 11.14 7.52 -1.49
CA GLY A 250 11.52 7.24 -2.87
C GLY A 250 12.98 6.84 -2.99
N ARG A 251 13.35 6.37 -4.18
CA ARG A 251 14.75 6.12 -4.54
C ARG A 251 15.43 7.47 -4.81
N GLN A 252 16.70 7.59 -4.47
CA GLN A 252 17.51 8.73 -4.88
C GLN A 252 17.56 8.80 -6.40
N SER A 253 17.29 9.96 -6.96
CA SER A 253 17.30 10.13 -8.41
C SER A 253 18.63 9.62 -9.07
N SER A 254 19.77 10.05 -8.54
CA SER A 254 21.10 9.68 -9.04
C SER A 254 21.68 8.36 -8.51
N GLY A 255 20.96 7.53 -7.76
CA GLY A 255 21.55 6.36 -7.08
C GLY A 255 20.51 5.32 -6.62
N SER A 256 20.93 4.14 -6.15
CA SER A 256 19.99 3.08 -5.74
C SER A 256 19.47 3.20 -4.30
N THR A 257 19.93 4.20 -3.54
CA THR A 257 19.56 4.37 -2.13
C THR A 257 18.12 4.84 -1.98
N TRP A 258 17.37 4.21 -1.08
CA TRP A 258 16.05 4.68 -0.67
C TRP A 258 16.17 5.76 0.40
N TRP A 259 15.37 6.82 0.28
CA TRP A 259 15.34 7.93 1.22
C TRP A 259 13.91 8.19 1.72
N LEU A 260 13.74 8.15 3.03
CA LEU A 260 12.57 8.73 3.68
C LEU A 260 12.89 10.18 4.06
N ALA A 261 12.23 11.13 3.41
CA ALA A 261 12.22 12.53 3.81
C ALA A 261 11.10 12.76 4.84
N LYS A 262 11.40 13.53 5.89
CA LYS A 262 10.46 13.91 6.94
C LYS A 262 10.45 15.43 7.11
N SER A 263 9.26 16.02 7.16
CA SER A 263 9.05 17.40 7.56
C SER A 263 8.15 17.49 8.79
N THR A 264 8.62 18.15 9.84
CA THR A 264 7.84 18.44 11.05
C THR A 264 7.13 19.79 11.00
N ASN A 265 7.44 20.61 9.98
CA ASN A 265 6.90 21.96 9.85
C ASN A 265 6.01 22.17 8.61
N ALA A 266 5.85 21.13 7.76
CA ALA A 266 4.92 21.15 6.63
C ALA A 266 3.45 21.40 7.04
N ARG A 267 3.07 21.08 8.27
CA ARG A 267 1.75 21.37 8.85
C ARG A 267 1.49 22.85 9.20
N PHE A 268 2.48 23.74 9.09
CA PHE A 268 2.32 25.15 9.44
C PHE A 268 2.21 26.02 8.18
N GLY A 269 1.02 26.57 7.93
CA GLY A 269 0.73 27.30 6.69
C GLY A 269 1.59 28.55 6.47
N GLY A 270 2.00 29.22 7.55
CA GLY A 270 2.88 30.40 7.51
C GLY A 270 4.37 30.08 7.37
N GLN A 271 4.76 28.81 7.21
CA GLN A 271 6.16 28.39 7.09
C GLN A 271 6.42 27.71 5.76
N THR A 272 7.61 27.94 5.20
CA THR A 272 8.17 27.11 4.13
C THR A 272 8.58 25.77 4.73
N PRO A 273 8.08 24.64 4.20
CA PRO A 273 8.47 23.31 4.67
C PRO A 273 9.97 23.08 4.52
N SER A 274 10.54 22.36 5.47
CA SER A 274 11.93 21.88 5.46
C SER A 274 11.94 20.38 5.75
N PHE A 275 12.94 19.68 5.21
CA PHE A 275 13.00 18.21 5.27
C PHE A 275 14.35 17.73 5.80
N THR A 276 14.30 16.70 6.63
CA THR A 276 15.44 15.84 6.95
C THR A 276 15.27 14.50 6.27
N THR A 277 16.35 13.82 5.90
CA THR A 277 16.28 12.52 5.21
C THR A 277 17.00 11.42 5.98
N ARG A 278 16.43 10.21 5.95
CA ARG A 278 17.04 8.98 6.46
C ARG A 278 17.09 7.94 5.34
N SER A 279 18.20 7.23 5.24
CA SER A 279 18.33 6.13 4.30
C SER A 279 17.52 4.93 4.79
N VAL A 280 16.87 4.23 3.87
CA VAL A 280 16.08 3.03 4.15
C VAL A 280 16.72 1.85 3.42
N ASN A 281 16.78 0.69 4.07
CA ASN A 281 17.19 -0.55 3.44
C ASN A 281 15.96 -1.43 3.22
N LEU A 282 15.60 -1.72 1.97
CA LEU A 282 14.50 -2.63 1.62
C LEU A 282 15.00 -4.02 1.21
N GLY A 283 16.29 -4.33 1.39
CA GLY A 283 16.86 -5.63 1.03
C GLY A 283 17.12 -5.84 -0.46
N GLY A 284 16.86 -4.82 -1.29
CA GLY A 284 17.03 -4.88 -2.74
C GLY A 284 17.01 -3.51 -3.41
N VAL A 285 17.06 -3.51 -4.75
CA VAL A 285 17.05 -2.30 -5.57
C VAL A 285 15.80 -2.21 -6.44
N GLN A 286 15.31 -1.00 -6.68
CA GLN A 286 14.21 -0.79 -7.62
C GLN A 286 14.64 -1.14 -9.05
N ARG A 287 13.73 -1.74 -9.82
CA ARG A 287 13.92 -2.06 -11.24
C ARG A 287 12.82 -1.45 -12.11
N TRP A 288 13.16 -1.21 -13.36
CA TRP A 288 12.31 -0.61 -14.38
C TRP A 288 12.82 -0.98 -15.78
N PHE A 289 11.99 -0.80 -16.80
CA PHE A 289 12.27 -1.09 -18.21
C PHE A 289 12.80 -2.50 -18.48
N THR A 290 12.21 -3.50 -17.84
CA THR A 290 12.66 -4.89 -17.94
C THR A 290 11.53 -5.88 -17.61
N GLY A 291 11.79 -7.17 -17.86
CA GLY A 291 10.97 -8.28 -17.38
C GLY A 291 9.48 -8.16 -17.74
N VAL A 292 8.65 -8.20 -16.70
CA VAL A 292 7.17 -8.18 -16.79
C VAL A 292 6.59 -6.83 -17.17
N ASN A 293 7.35 -5.73 -17.07
CA ASN A 293 6.90 -4.39 -17.45
C ASN A 293 7.96 -3.63 -18.28
N PRO A 294 8.22 -4.04 -19.54
CA PRO A 294 9.35 -3.56 -20.35
C PRO A 294 9.48 -2.05 -20.58
N ASP A 295 8.37 -1.29 -20.52
CA ASP A 295 8.37 0.16 -20.72
C ASP A 295 7.98 0.93 -19.43
N GLY A 296 7.93 0.29 -18.25
CA GLY A 296 7.55 0.93 -16.98
C GLY A 296 8.37 0.47 -15.76
N LEU A 297 7.93 0.88 -14.56
CA LEU A 297 8.47 0.43 -13.28
C LEU A 297 8.13 -1.04 -13.00
N LEU A 298 8.86 -1.70 -12.11
CA LEU A 298 8.41 -2.98 -11.55
C LEU A 298 7.75 -2.83 -10.18
N GLY A 299 7.87 -1.65 -9.57
CA GLY A 299 7.24 -1.30 -8.30
C GLY A 299 7.54 0.14 -7.94
N GLN A 300 6.59 0.77 -7.25
CA GLN A 300 6.72 2.09 -6.65
C GLN A 300 6.90 1.94 -5.14
N ALA A 301 7.62 2.85 -4.48
CA ALA A 301 7.73 2.83 -3.03
C ALA A 301 6.49 3.42 -2.34
N TRP A 302 5.91 2.65 -1.44
CA TRP A 302 4.76 3.04 -0.62
C TRP A 302 5.24 3.42 0.78
N VAL A 303 4.76 4.55 1.29
CA VAL A 303 4.87 4.89 2.71
C VAL A 303 3.47 5.06 3.28
N ALA A 304 3.24 4.45 4.44
CA ALA A 304 2.03 4.62 5.21
C ALA A 304 2.38 4.85 6.68
N VAL A 305 1.44 5.43 7.44
CA VAL A 305 1.61 5.66 8.87
C VAL A 305 0.38 5.13 9.58
N ASP A 306 0.58 4.51 10.74
CA ASP A 306 -0.52 4.05 11.58
C ASP A 306 -1.29 5.22 12.20
N HIS A 307 -2.61 5.28 11.95
CA HIS A 307 -3.53 6.27 12.52
C HIS A 307 -4.46 5.70 13.60
N SER A 308 -4.32 4.42 13.95
CA SER A 308 -5.11 3.79 15.00
C SER A 308 -4.90 4.45 16.35
N ASP A 309 -5.81 4.18 17.29
CA ASP A 309 -5.63 4.53 18.69
C ASP A 309 -4.79 3.50 19.47
N GLY A 310 -4.20 2.55 18.75
CA GLY A 310 -3.40 1.45 19.28
C GLY A 310 -1.97 1.84 19.67
N PRO A 311 -1.21 0.89 20.24
CA PRO A 311 0.19 1.11 20.63
C PRO A 311 1.11 1.42 19.43
N SER A 312 0.73 1.00 18.23
CA SER A 312 1.43 1.20 16.97
C SER A 312 1.22 2.59 16.36
N ARG A 313 0.33 3.41 16.94
CA ARG A 313 -0.01 4.75 16.42
C ARG A 313 1.23 5.59 16.11
N GLY A 314 1.37 6.01 14.85
CA GLY A 314 2.49 6.80 14.37
C GLY A 314 3.69 5.99 13.88
N ASN A 315 3.63 4.66 13.94
CA ASN A 315 4.60 3.80 13.26
C ASN A 315 4.59 4.08 11.75
N VAL A 316 5.78 4.10 11.15
CA VAL A 316 5.96 4.36 9.72
C VAL A 316 6.29 3.06 9.02
N TYR A 317 5.55 2.75 7.96
CA TYR A 317 5.66 1.53 7.19
C TYR A 317 6.06 1.82 5.76
N ILE A 318 7.00 1.05 5.21
CA ILE A 318 7.48 1.21 3.85
C ILE A 318 7.45 -0.14 3.14
N LEU A 319 6.91 -0.17 1.93
CA LEU A 319 6.84 -1.37 1.08
C LEU A 319 7.20 -1.03 -0.37
N CYS A 320 7.93 -1.92 -1.03
CA CYS A 320 8.19 -1.84 -2.48
C CYS A 320 8.48 -3.23 -3.04
N SER A 321 8.15 -3.44 -4.32
CA SER A 321 8.75 -4.53 -5.09
C SER A 321 10.20 -4.17 -5.44
N VAL A 322 11.16 -5.00 -5.03
CA VAL A 322 12.60 -4.76 -5.21
C VAL A 322 13.30 -6.01 -5.72
N ASP A 323 14.36 -5.84 -6.49
CA ASP A 323 15.24 -6.94 -6.92
C ASP A 323 16.22 -7.26 -5.77
N PRO A 324 16.05 -8.40 -5.09
CA PRO A 324 16.90 -8.81 -3.97
C PRO A 324 18.28 -9.27 -4.46
N SER A 325 19.20 -9.55 -3.53
CA SER A 325 20.44 -10.24 -3.91
C SER A 325 20.15 -11.69 -4.27
N GLY A 326 20.60 -12.16 -5.43
CA GLY A 326 20.52 -13.57 -5.80
C GLY A 326 19.96 -13.76 -7.20
N ASN A 327 19.23 -14.86 -7.41
CA ASN A 327 18.61 -15.22 -8.68
C ASN A 327 17.12 -14.88 -8.76
N ASP A 328 16.50 -14.55 -7.62
CA ASP A 328 15.09 -14.17 -7.55
C ASP A 328 14.95 -12.75 -8.13
N PRO A 329 14.16 -12.55 -9.22
CA PRO A 329 14.22 -11.30 -9.94
C PRO A 329 13.47 -10.15 -9.26
N LEU A 330 12.50 -10.43 -8.37
CA LEU A 330 11.74 -9.37 -7.70
C LEU A 330 10.88 -9.87 -6.53
N ASP A 331 11.07 -9.28 -5.35
CA ASP A 331 10.31 -9.56 -4.12
C ASP A 331 9.53 -8.35 -3.63
N VAL A 332 8.39 -8.58 -2.94
CA VAL A 332 7.73 -7.54 -2.15
C VAL A 332 8.40 -7.45 -0.78
N MET A 333 9.12 -6.36 -0.55
CA MET A 333 9.87 -6.14 0.68
C MET A 333 9.26 -5.02 1.51
N PHE A 334 9.28 -5.22 2.82
CA PHE A 334 8.69 -4.34 3.82
C PHE A 334 9.71 -3.97 4.90
N VAL A 335 9.62 -2.75 5.42
CA VAL A 335 10.26 -2.33 6.67
C VAL A 335 9.34 -1.44 7.49
N ARG A 336 9.54 -1.45 8.81
CA ARG A 336 8.82 -0.59 9.74
C ARG A 336 9.75 0.24 10.61
N SER A 337 9.24 1.38 11.07
CA SER A 337 9.89 2.24 12.05
C SER A 337 8.91 2.56 13.18
N THR A 338 9.38 2.37 14.41
CA THR A 338 8.60 2.63 15.64
C THR A 338 9.04 3.90 16.37
N ASP A 339 9.99 4.65 15.79
CA ASP A 339 10.60 5.85 16.38
C ASP A 339 10.41 7.10 15.50
N GLY A 340 9.37 7.08 14.65
CA GLY A 340 9.00 8.18 13.77
C GLY A 340 9.92 8.34 12.56
N GLY A 341 10.46 7.24 12.03
CA GLY A 341 11.29 7.19 10.83
C GLY A 341 12.78 7.48 11.08
N GLN A 342 13.26 7.34 12.33
CA GLN A 342 14.68 7.56 12.66
C GLN A 342 15.51 6.29 12.42
N THR A 343 14.97 5.14 12.81
CA THR A 343 15.53 3.80 12.54
C THR A 343 14.47 2.89 11.95
N PHE A 344 14.91 1.81 11.29
CA PHE A 344 14.05 0.84 10.62
C PHE A 344 14.44 -0.58 11.04
N SER A 345 13.45 -1.48 11.04
CA SER A 345 13.65 -2.91 11.17
C SER A 345 14.57 -3.46 10.06
N ALA A 346 15.02 -4.71 10.23
CA ALA A 346 15.51 -5.47 9.09
C ALA A 346 14.40 -5.61 8.02
N PRO A 347 14.76 -5.70 6.72
CA PRO A 347 13.80 -5.99 5.65
C PRO A 347 13.08 -7.31 5.88
N VAL A 348 11.77 -7.31 5.72
CA VAL A 348 10.89 -8.48 5.77
C VAL A 348 10.33 -8.73 4.37
N ARG A 349 10.50 -9.94 3.84
CA ARG A 349 9.86 -10.38 2.59
C ARG A 349 8.40 -10.74 2.88
N VAL A 350 7.46 -10.16 2.14
CA VAL A 350 6.01 -10.38 2.31
C VAL A 350 5.53 -11.60 1.53
N ASN A 351 6.09 -11.81 0.35
CA ASN A 351 5.76 -12.97 -0.49
C ASN A 351 6.40 -14.26 0.03
N ASP A 352 5.62 -15.36 0.03
CA ASP A 352 6.01 -16.67 0.58
C ASP A 352 6.31 -17.75 -0.49
N ASP A 353 6.56 -17.36 -1.75
CA ASP A 353 6.92 -18.32 -2.80
C ASP A 353 8.32 -18.89 -2.65
N SER A 354 8.54 -20.07 -3.23
CA SER A 354 9.80 -20.81 -3.17
C SER A 354 10.62 -20.76 -4.47
N GLY A 355 10.21 -19.95 -5.45
CA GLY A 355 10.81 -19.90 -6.80
C GLY A 355 11.35 -18.53 -7.15
N ASN A 356 11.97 -18.42 -8.33
CA ASN A 356 12.45 -17.14 -8.87
C ASN A 356 11.36 -16.55 -9.77
N ASN A 357 10.40 -15.87 -9.16
CA ASN A 357 9.21 -15.35 -9.83
C ASN A 357 9.18 -13.83 -9.74
N TRP A 358 8.23 -13.20 -10.43
CA TRP A 358 8.09 -11.75 -10.37
C TRP A 358 6.98 -11.37 -9.41
N GLN A 359 7.32 -10.73 -8.29
CA GLN A 359 6.36 -10.07 -7.41
C GLN A 359 6.38 -8.56 -7.57
N TRP A 360 5.59 -8.06 -8.52
CA TRP A 360 5.64 -6.69 -9.04
C TRP A 360 4.41 -5.87 -8.65
N PHE A 361 4.55 -4.54 -8.65
CA PHE A 361 3.53 -3.58 -8.21
C PHE A 361 2.99 -3.83 -6.80
N GLY A 362 3.88 -4.16 -5.86
CA GLY A 362 3.53 -4.16 -4.44
C GLY A 362 2.93 -2.81 -4.02
N THR A 363 1.79 -2.84 -3.34
CA THR A 363 1.11 -1.71 -2.72
C THR A 363 0.81 -1.99 -1.25
N LEU A 364 0.69 -0.94 -0.43
CA LEU A 364 0.51 -1.01 1.02
C LEU A 364 -0.54 -0.01 1.46
N SER A 365 -1.40 -0.43 2.39
CA SER A 365 -2.35 0.45 3.06
C SER A 365 -2.49 0.05 4.54
N VAL A 366 -2.91 1.01 5.37
CA VAL A 366 -3.11 0.82 6.81
C VAL A 366 -4.56 1.14 7.13
N SER A 367 -5.25 0.21 7.77
CA SER A 367 -6.63 0.40 8.23
C SER A 367 -6.68 1.38 9.43
N PRO A 368 -7.86 1.93 9.75
CA PRO A 368 -8.06 2.75 10.95
C PRO A 368 -7.73 2.04 12.27
N GLU A 369 -7.61 0.71 12.28
CA GLU A 369 -7.30 -0.10 13.47
C GLU A 369 -5.85 -0.62 13.49
N GLY A 370 -5.01 -0.22 12.53
CA GLY A 370 -3.58 -0.55 12.49
C GLY A 370 -3.26 -1.84 11.72
N ARG A 371 -4.26 -2.55 11.19
CA ARG A 371 -4.04 -3.65 10.24
C ARG A 371 -3.33 -3.13 8.99
N LEU A 372 -2.30 -3.85 8.56
CA LEU A 372 -1.62 -3.61 7.29
C LEU A 372 -2.18 -4.54 6.22
N ASP A 373 -2.42 -4.00 5.03
CA ASP A 373 -2.88 -4.73 3.87
C ASP A 373 -1.84 -4.57 2.75
N ALA A 374 -1.41 -5.67 2.13
CA ALA A 374 -0.45 -5.68 1.02
C ALA A 374 -0.96 -6.50 -0.17
N VAL A 375 -0.82 -5.95 -1.36
CA VAL A 375 -1.24 -6.57 -2.62
C VAL A 375 -0.16 -6.41 -3.68
N TRP A 376 0.02 -7.42 -4.52
CA TRP A 376 0.95 -7.38 -5.66
C TRP A 376 0.50 -8.29 -6.80
N TYR A 377 1.08 -8.11 -7.98
CA TYR A 377 1.01 -9.06 -9.07
C TYR A 377 2.12 -10.10 -8.96
N ASP A 378 1.79 -11.36 -9.25
CA ASP A 378 2.68 -12.50 -9.06
C ASP A 378 2.67 -13.44 -10.27
N THR A 379 3.78 -14.15 -10.51
CA THR A 379 3.92 -15.15 -11.58
C THR A 379 4.12 -16.58 -11.08
N ARG A 380 4.14 -16.82 -9.75
CA ARG A 380 4.60 -18.08 -9.11
C ARG A 380 3.91 -19.38 -9.53
N ASP A 381 2.65 -19.30 -9.97
CA ASP A 381 1.85 -20.48 -10.34
C ASP A 381 1.53 -20.52 -11.84
N LEU A 382 2.30 -19.80 -12.65
CA LEU A 382 1.93 -19.45 -14.01
C LEU A 382 3.10 -19.65 -14.99
N THR A 383 2.78 -19.79 -16.27
CA THR A 383 3.76 -19.95 -17.36
C THR A 383 3.63 -18.83 -18.38
N GLY A 384 4.71 -18.54 -19.08
CA GLY A 384 4.74 -17.50 -20.11
C GLY A 384 4.51 -16.11 -19.54
N THR A 385 3.60 -15.35 -20.16
CA THR A 385 3.34 -13.94 -19.84
C THR A 385 2.15 -13.74 -18.89
N ARG A 386 1.93 -14.70 -17.98
CA ARG A 386 0.75 -14.73 -17.13
C ARG A 386 1.06 -14.23 -15.72
N SER A 387 0.18 -13.41 -15.16
CA SER A 387 0.25 -12.94 -13.77
C SER A 387 -1.12 -13.00 -13.08
N ARG A 388 -1.15 -12.93 -11.75
CA ARG A 388 -2.35 -12.88 -10.89
C ARG A 388 -2.08 -12.00 -9.68
N LEU A 389 -3.12 -11.38 -9.14
CA LEU A 389 -3.03 -10.69 -7.85
C LEU A 389 -2.85 -11.68 -6.68
N PHE A 390 -2.07 -11.28 -5.69
CA PHE A 390 -1.99 -11.94 -4.39
C PHE A 390 -2.20 -10.91 -3.29
N TYR A 391 -2.77 -11.37 -2.18
CA TYR A 391 -3.09 -10.56 -1.01
C TYR A 391 -2.50 -11.20 0.25
N SER A 392 -1.95 -10.36 1.11
CA SER A 392 -1.55 -10.71 2.47
C SER A 392 -1.79 -9.52 3.41
N TYR A 393 -2.03 -9.79 4.68
CA TYR A 393 -2.28 -8.77 5.69
C TYR A 393 -1.49 -9.05 6.96
N SER A 394 -1.31 -8.03 7.80
CA SER A 394 -0.64 -8.13 9.09
C SER A 394 -1.45 -7.44 10.18
N TRP A 395 -1.57 -8.11 11.32
CA TRP A 395 -2.17 -7.59 12.55
C TRP A 395 -1.13 -7.27 13.64
N ASP A 396 0.16 -7.47 13.34
CA ASP A 396 1.27 -7.33 14.29
C ASP A 396 2.33 -6.34 13.78
N GLU A 397 1.84 -5.27 13.15
CA GLU A 397 2.64 -4.13 12.69
C GLU A 397 3.68 -4.52 11.61
N GLY A 398 3.39 -5.57 10.83
CA GLY A 398 4.19 -6.03 9.70
C GLY A 398 5.37 -6.92 10.09
N ARG A 399 5.39 -7.45 11.32
CA ARG A 399 6.39 -8.45 11.70
C ARG A 399 6.10 -9.82 11.09
N THR A 400 4.83 -10.19 11.03
CA THR A 400 4.35 -11.34 10.26
C THR A 400 3.29 -10.92 9.27
N TRP A 401 3.14 -11.76 8.26
CA TRP A 401 2.20 -11.60 7.18
C TRP A 401 1.40 -12.89 7.07
N SER A 402 0.10 -12.76 6.83
CA SER A 402 -0.76 -13.92 6.61
C SER A 402 -0.26 -14.73 5.41
N PRO A 403 -0.58 -16.04 5.33
CA PRO A 403 -0.35 -16.82 4.13
C PRO A 403 -0.83 -16.07 2.88
N ASN A 404 -0.06 -16.12 1.80
CA ASN A 404 -0.41 -15.41 0.58
C ASN A 404 -1.63 -16.07 -0.08
N VAL A 405 -2.66 -15.28 -0.38
CA VAL A 405 -3.90 -15.77 -1.01
C VAL A 405 -4.02 -15.23 -2.43
N PRO A 406 -4.23 -16.09 -3.45
CA PRO A 406 -4.48 -15.61 -4.80
C PRO A 406 -5.84 -14.89 -4.89
N VAL A 407 -5.86 -13.75 -5.59
CA VAL A 407 -7.04 -12.96 -5.85
C VAL A 407 -7.40 -13.06 -7.32
N GLY A 408 -8.60 -13.60 -7.60
CA GLY A 408 -9.15 -13.68 -8.95
C GLY A 408 -8.42 -14.62 -9.91
N ASN A 409 -8.73 -14.48 -11.19
CA ASN A 409 -8.12 -15.25 -12.27
C ASN A 409 -6.72 -14.72 -12.62
N SER A 410 -5.93 -15.52 -13.33
CA SER A 410 -4.73 -14.98 -14.00
C SER A 410 -5.11 -14.16 -15.24
N PHE A 411 -4.23 -13.26 -15.67
CA PHE A 411 -4.32 -12.47 -16.90
C PHE A 411 -2.98 -12.47 -17.64
N ASP A 412 -2.95 -12.04 -18.91
CA ASP A 412 -1.74 -11.93 -19.72
C ASP A 412 -1.23 -10.50 -19.72
N TYR A 413 -0.19 -10.22 -18.92
CA TYR A 413 0.33 -8.85 -18.75
C TYR A 413 0.91 -8.26 -20.05
N SER A 414 1.07 -9.06 -21.11
CA SER A 414 1.62 -8.63 -22.40
C SER A 414 0.59 -8.19 -23.45
N GLN A 415 -0.70 -8.22 -23.10
CA GLN A 415 -1.79 -7.87 -24.01
C GLN A 415 -2.31 -6.44 -23.83
N GLY A 416 -2.97 -5.92 -24.86
CA GLY A 416 -3.72 -4.66 -24.76
C GLY A 416 -2.90 -3.39 -24.63
N TYR A 417 -1.60 -3.41 -24.95
CA TYR A 417 -0.70 -2.26 -24.80
C TYR A 417 -1.13 -1.04 -25.62
N PRO A 418 -1.61 0.05 -24.99
CA PRO A 418 -2.11 1.23 -25.71
C PRO A 418 -1.01 1.90 -26.53
N GLY A 419 -1.21 1.99 -27.84
CA GLY A 419 -0.25 2.63 -28.76
C GLY A 419 1.11 1.95 -28.79
N GLY A 420 1.18 0.68 -28.40
CA GLY A 420 2.42 -0.11 -28.32
C GLY A 420 3.30 0.21 -27.10
N GLN A 421 2.78 0.90 -26.08
CA GLN A 421 3.45 1.07 -24.80
C GLN A 421 3.51 -0.28 -24.08
N ARG A 422 4.64 -0.98 -24.11
CA ARG A 422 4.80 -2.35 -23.59
C ARG A 422 4.85 -2.36 -22.06
N LYS A 423 3.82 -1.84 -21.41
CA LYS A 423 3.61 -1.79 -19.97
C LYS A 423 2.14 -1.87 -19.58
N LEU A 424 1.86 -2.41 -18.39
CA LEU A 424 0.52 -2.43 -17.78
C LEU A 424 0.21 -1.15 -17.00
N GLY A 425 1.19 -0.25 -16.88
CA GLY A 425 1.16 0.92 -16.01
C GLY A 425 2.43 0.99 -15.19
N ASP A 426 2.37 1.62 -14.01
CA ASP A 426 3.52 1.76 -13.08
C ASP A 426 3.13 1.53 -11.60
N TYR A 427 1.84 1.42 -11.29
CA TYR A 427 1.31 1.23 -9.93
C TYR A 427 -0.13 0.67 -9.94
N ILE A 428 -0.55 0.19 -8.78
CA ILE A 428 -1.93 -0.07 -8.35
C ILE A 428 -2.13 0.60 -6.99
N ASP A 429 -3.36 0.97 -6.62
CA ASP A 429 -3.60 1.75 -5.40
C ASP A 429 -4.67 1.11 -4.51
N MET A 430 -4.55 1.33 -3.21
CA MET A 430 -5.36 0.68 -2.19
C MET A 430 -5.65 1.58 -1.01
N LYS A 431 -6.89 1.54 -0.51
CA LYS A 431 -7.32 2.19 0.73
C LYS A 431 -7.98 1.17 1.65
N SER A 432 -7.53 1.08 2.89
CA SER A 432 -8.08 0.15 3.87
C SER A 432 -9.06 0.85 4.79
N ASP A 433 -10.18 0.20 5.06
CA ASP A 433 -11.10 0.54 6.13
C ASP A 433 -11.07 -0.55 7.22
N ILE A 434 -11.97 -0.45 8.20
CA ILE A 434 -12.02 -1.43 9.30
C ILE A 434 -12.44 -2.83 8.81
N GLU A 435 -13.21 -2.92 7.74
CA GLU A 435 -13.74 -4.18 7.22
C GLU A 435 -12.75 -4.88 6.28
N GLY A 436 -11.94 -4.11 5.55
CA GLY A 436 -11.02 -4.66 4.56
C GLY A 436 -10.26 -3.62 3.75
N ALA A 437 -9.85 -4.00 2.54
CA ALA A 437 -9.06 -3.20 1.64
C ALA A 437 -9.75 -3.01 0.28
N HIS A 438 -9.93 -1.76 -0.13
CA HIS A 438 -10.43 -1.35 -1.43
C HIS A 438 -9.27 -1.18 -2.41
N LEU A 439 -9.16 -2.08 -3.39
CA LEU A 439 -8.08 -2.08 -4.38
C LEU A 439 -8.59 -1.64 -5.75
N ALA A 440 -7.84 -0.75 -6.40
CA ALA A 440 -7.98 -0.44 -7.82
C ALA A 440 -6.73 -0.90 -8.59
N PHE A 441 -6.93 -1.64 -9.68
CA PHE A 441 -5.83 -2.26 -10.42
C PHE A 441 -6.16 -2.41 -11.91
N ALA A 442 -5.13 -2.55 -12.75
CA ALA A 442 -5.30 -2.81 -14.18
C ALA A 442 -5.08 -4.29 -14.51
N ALA A 443 -5.87 -4.88 -15.39
CA ALA A 443 -5.64 -6.27 -15.82
C ALA A 443 -6.14 -6.49 -17.24
N THR A 444 -5.84 -7.66 -17.80
CA THR A 444 -6.20 -8.02 -19.18
C THR A 444 -7.19 -9.19 -19.26
N TYR A 445 -8.17 -9.23 -18.36
CA TYR A 445 -9.14 -10.33 -18.33
C TYR A 445 -9.96 -10.45 -19.62
N ASN A 446 -10.19 -9.34 -20.32
CA ASN A 446 -10.89 -9.26 -21.61
C ASN A 446 -9.96 -9.32 -22.83
N GLY A 447 -8.64 -9.47 -22.65
CA GLY A 447 -7.66 -9.38 -23.75
C GLY A 447 -7.19 -7.96 -24.07
N GLU A 448 -7.62 -6.97 -23.28
CA GLU A 448 -7.15 -5.58 -23.31
C GLU A 448 -6.98 -5.01 -21.91
N GLN A 449 -6.33 -3.86 -21.76
CA GLN A 449 -6.11 -3.29 -20.43
C GLN A 449 -7.37 -2.57 -19.95
N ASP A 450 -7.93 -3.07 -18.87
CA ASP A 450 -9.09 -2.48 -18.19
C ASP A 450 -8.77 -2.21 -16.73
N VAL A 451 -9.57 -1.37 -16.09
CA VAL A 451 -9.46 -1.04 -14.67
C VAL A 451 -10.52 -1.82 -13.90
N TYR A 452 -10.09 -2.40 -12.79
CA TYR A 452 -10.91 -3.25 -11.94
C TYR A 452 -10.83 -2.81 -10.49
N TYR A 453 -11.91 -3.09 -9.77
CA TYR A 453 -12.07 -2.94 -8.33
C TYR A 453 -12.23 -4.31 -7.68
N VAL A 454 -11.67 -4.46 -6.48
CA VAL A 454 -11.97 -5.59 -5.59
C VAL A 454 -11.93 -5.14 -4.13
N PHE A 455 -12.85 -5.66 -3.34
CA PHE A 455 -12.81 -5.54 -1.88
C PHE A 455 -12.21 -6.80 -1.26
N LEU A 456 -11.11 -6.63 -0.55
CA LEU A 456 -10.33 -7.70 0.07
C LEU A 456 -10.63 -7.75 1.56
N VAL A 457 -11.11 -8.89 2.02
CA VAL A 457 -11.47 -9.12 3.42
C VAL A 457 -10.36 -9.93 4.10
N PRO A 458 -9.71 -9.41 5.15
CA PRO A 458 -8.69 -10.13 5.91
C PRO A 458 -9.32 -11.24 6.75
N GLY A 459 -8.49 -12.17 7.21
CA GLY A 459 -8.85 -13.02 8.34
C GLY A 459 -8.89 -12.19 9.63
N MET A 460 -9.92 -12.41 10.44
CA MET A 460 -10.14 -11.67 11.68
C MET A 460 -9.39 -12.32 12.85
N PRO A 461 -8.60 -11.57 13.63
CA PRO A 461 -7.90 -12.10 14.78
C PRO A 461 -8.90 -12.47 15.87
N ALA A 462 -8.61 -13.54 16.61
CA ALA A 462 -9.36 -13.83 17.83
C ALA A 462 -8.99 -12.81 18.93
N LEU A 463 -9.98 -12.38 19.69
CA LEU A 463 -9.80 -11.46 20.81
C LEU A 463 -9.31 -12.20 22.04
N LEU A 464 -8.31 -11.64 22.73
CA LEU A 464 -7.87 -12.15 24.03
C LEU A 464 -8.97 -11.93 25.08
N VAL A 465 -9.45 -13.02 25.67
CA VAL A 465 -10.45 -12.98 26.76
C VAL A 465 -9.76 -12.98 28.11
N SER A 466 -8.83 -13.91 28.31
CA SER A 466 -8.12 -14.08 29.58
C SER A 466 -6.85 -14.90 29.40
N HIS A 467 -5.94 -14.78 30.35
CA HIS A 467 -4.82 -15.71 30.50
C HIS A 467 -4.80 -16.28 31.92
N GLN A 468 -4.25 -17.48 32.07
CA GLN A 468 -4.04 -18.15 33.35
C GLN A 468 -2.67 -18.84 33.36
N VAL A 469 -1.84 -18.51 34.35
CA VAL A 469 -0.61 -19.27 34.61
C VAL A 469 -1.00 -20.61 35.23
N LEU A 470 -0.72 -21.69 34.51
CA LEU A 470 -1.00 -23.05 34.97
C LEU A 470 0.15 -23.60 35.83
N HIS A 471 1.38 -23.25 35.46
CA HIS A 471 2.59 -23.66 36.14
C HIS A 471 3.62 -22.53 36.07
N GLY A 472 4.39 -22.36 37.15
CA GLY A 472 5.27 -21.22 37.33
C GLY A 472 4.62 -20.07 38.09
N GLY A 473 5.28 -18.92 38.11
CA GLY A 473 4.77 -17.66 38.64
C GLY A 473 4.72 -16.58 37.56
N GLN A 474 3.90 -15.55 37.75
CA GLN A 474 3.95 -14.35 36.91
C GLN A 474 4.81 -13.29 37.60
N GLU A 475 5.85 -12.83 36.92
CA GLU A 475 6.77 -11.81 37.45
C GLU A 475 6.45 -10.39 36.93
N GLY A 476 5.85 -10.30 35.75
CA GLY A 476 5.57 -9.01 35.11
C GLY A 476 4.67 -9.14 33.89
N GLY A 477 4.20 -7.99 33.42
CA GLY A 477 3.24 -7.91 32.31
C GLY A 477 1.82 -8.32 32.70
N GLY A 478 0.92 -8.33 31.73
CA GLY A 478 -0.48 -8.74 31.90
C GLY A 478 -1.11 -9.11 30.56
N SER A 479 -2.45 -9.16 30.50
CA SER A 479 -3.16 -9.49 29.25
C SER A 479 -2.81 -8.53 28.10
N SER A 480 -2.56 -7.25 28.39
CA SER A 480 -2.15 -6.28 27.37
C SER A 480 -0.80 -6.61 26.73
N SER A 481 0.10 -7.25 27.47
CA SER A 481 1.41 -7.67 26.96
C SER A 481 1.26 -8.80 25.93
N LEU A 482 0.22 -9.62 26.03
CA LEU A 482 -0.09 -10.67 25.04
C LEU A 482 -0.72 -10.11 23.75
N LEU A 483 -1.09 -8.83 23.74
CA LEU A 483 -1.68 -8.13 22.59
C LEU A 483 -0.67 -7.26 21.84
N ARG A 484 0.57 -7.17 22.34
CA ARG A 484 1.62 -6.35 21.76
C ARG A 484 2.73 -7.23 21.24
N SER A 485 3.45 -6.71 20.25
CA SER A 485 4.58 -7.41 19.65
C SER A 485 5.93 -6.70 19.87
N ASP A 486 5.97 -5.53 20.52
CA ASP A 486 7.17 -4.72 20.79
C ASP A 486 7.61 -4.83 22.25
N ASP A 487 8.45 -5.82 22.56
CA ASP A 487 9.19 -5.98 23.82
C ASP A 487 8.36 -5.95 25.13
N ASP A 488 7.03 -5.96 25.03
CA ASP A 488 6.08 -6.02 26.14
C ASP A 488 5.64 -7.46 26.32
N TYR A 489 6.28 -8.16 27.25
CA TYR A 489 6.07 -9.58 27.48
C TYR A 489 5.31 -9.83 28.79
N LEU A 490 4.42 -10.82 28.77
CA LEU A 490 3.98 -11.49 29.99
C LEU A 490 5.15 -12.37 30.48
N ARG A 491 5.80 -11.96 31.57
CA ARG A 491 7.00 -12.63 32.10
C ARG A 491 6.63 -13.69 33.13
N LEU A 492 7.13 -14.90 32.93
CA LEU A 492 6.86 -16.06 33.78
C LEU A 492 8.14 -16.61 34.41
N THR A 493 8.05 -17.06 35.66
CA THR A 493 9.08 -17.85 36.35
C THR A 493 8.76 -19.33 36.33
N SER A 494 9.75 -20.16 36.05
CA SER A 494 9.64 -21.61 36.22
C SER A 494 9.90 -22.01 37.67
N PHE A 495 9.17 -23.00 38.18
CA PHE A 495 9.48 -23.64 39.47
C PHE A 495 10.04 -25.05 39.26
N PRO A 496 10.97 -25.51 40.12
CA PRO A 496 11.43 -26.89 40.09
C PRO A 496 10.31 -27.83 40.53
N PHE A 497 9.89 -28.71 39.63
CA PHE A 497 9.00 -29.84 39.93
C PHE A 497 9.82 -31.11 40.15
N SER A 498 9.32 -31.98 41.03
CA SER A 498 9.98 -33.22 41.45
C SER A 498 9.74 -34.43 40.52
N GLU A 499 9.04 -34.25 39.40
CA GLU A 499 8.76 -35.33 38.45
C GLU A 499 9.87 -35.41 37.38
N VAL A 500 10.44 -36.60 37.23
CA VAL A 500 11.65 -36.88 36.44
C VAL A 500 11.45 -36.66 34.93
N ASP A 501 10.21 -36.56 34.46
CA ASP A 501 9.88 -36.47 33.02
C ASP A 501 9.54 -35.03 32.53
N GLU A 502 9.33 -34.05 33.40
CA GLU A 502 9.09 -32.62 33.05
C GLU A 502 9.70 -31.66 34.11
N ALA A 503 11.00 -31.77 34.40
CA ALA A 503 11.66 -30.85 35.34
C ALA A 503 11.73 -29.43 34.75
N ASN A 504 11.30 -28.42 35.52
CA ASN A 504 11.32 -26.98 35.21
C ASN A 504 10.50 -26.54 33.98
N HIS A 505 9.17 -26.43 34.15
CA HIS A 505 8.31 -25.79 33.14
C HIS A 505 7.56 -24.57 33.67
N SER A 506 7.32 -23.64 32.75
CA SER A 506 6.30 -22.61 32.87
C SER A 506 5.23 -22.88 31.82
N SER A 507 3.97 -22.67 32.15
CA SER A 507 2.92 -22.81 31.14
C SER A 507 1.75 -21.89 31.37
N LEU A 508 1.21 -21.42 30.27
CA LEU A 508 0.15 -20.43 30.19
C LEU A 508 -1.02 -21.02 29.41
N ALA A 509 -2.22 -20.92 29.96
CA ALA A 509 -3.46 -21.05 29.19
C ALA A 509 -3.91 -19.66 28.75
N VAL A 510 -4.23 -19.51 27.47
CA VAL A 510 -4.72 -18.29 26.85
C VAL A 510 -6.07 -18.60 26.23
N ARG A 511 -7.10 -17.94 26.75
CA ARG A 511 -8.45 -18.04 26.20
C ARG A 511 -8.69 -16.90 25.24
N LEU A 512 -9.11 -17.27 24.03
CA LEU A 512 -9.44 -16.35 22.95
C LEU A 512 -10.90 -16.54 22.55
N SER A 513 -11.47 -15.54 21.89
CA SER A 513 -12.80 -15.61 21.28
C SER A 513 -12.80 -15.00 19.89
N THR A 514 -13.34 -15.71 18.91
CA THR A 514 -13.57 -15.17 17.57
C THR A 514 -15.06 -14.86 17.36
N ASN A 515 -15.34 -13.81 16.60
CA ASN A 515 -16.68 -13.48 16.12
C ASN A 515 -16.97 -14.09 14.73
N VAL A 516 -15.96 -14.70 14.08
CA VAL A 516 -16.10 -15.38 12.79
C VAL A 516 -17.12 -16.50 12.94
N GLN A 517 -18.17 -16.46 12.11
CA GLN A 517 -19.22 -17.48 12.10
C GLN A 517 -18.77 -18.69 11.28
N GLY A 518 -18.75 -19.88 11.89
CA GLY A 518 -18.35 -21.12 11.22
C GLY A 518 -16.92 -21.10 10.67
N PRO A 519 -15.90 -20.74 11.47
CA PRO A 519 -14.51 -20.76 11.01
C PRO A 519 -14.15 -22.17 10.54
N GLN A 520 -13.35 -22.26 9.48
CA GLN A 520 -12.91 -23.53 8.90
C GLN A 520 -11.51 -23.90 9.38
N GLU A 521 -10.64 -22.90 9.53
CA GLU A 521 -9.27 -23.02 10.01
C GLU A 521 -8.84 -21.73 10.71
N PHE A 522 -7.74 -21.80 11.47
CA PHE A 522 -7.07 -20.64 12.04
C PHE A 522 -5.55 -20.87 12.10
N ASP A 523 -4.82 -19.77 12.14
CA ASP A 523 -3.38 -19.77 12.38
C ASP A 523 -3.10 -19.40 13.84
N LEU A 524 -2.09 -20.02 14.45
CA LEU A 524 -1.63 -19.71 15.79
C LEU A 524 -0.18 -19.24 15.74
N THR A 525 0.05 -17.98 16.13
CA THR A 525 1.39 -17.41 16.27
C THR A 525 1.67 -17.08 17.73
N VAL A 526 2.87 -17.43 18.20
CA VAL A 526 3.40 -17.02 19.49
C VAL A 526 4.83 -16.52 19.34
N GLU A 527 5.22 -15.63 20.22
CA GLU A 527 6.60 -15.18 20.39
C GLU A 527 7.03 -15.44 21.83
N LEU A 528 8.16 -16.12 21.99
CA LEU A 528 8.62 -16.63 23.27
C LEU A 528 10.15 -16.59 23.35
N GLY A 529 10.66 -16.06 24.45
CA GLY A 529 12.07 -16.16 24.84
C GLY A 529 12.23 -16.68 26.25
N THR A 530 13.47 -16.97 26.64
CA THR A 530 13.83 -17.39 28.00
C THR A 530 15.15 -16.76 28.42
N ASP A 531 15.45 -16.74 29.71
CA ASP A 531 16.79 -16.37 30.21
C ASP A 531 17.77 -17.56 30.24
N GLN A 532 17.37 -18.70 29.69
CA GLN A 532 18.16 -19.93 29.60
C GLN A 532 18.68 -20.15 28.18
N THR A 533 19.84 -20.80 28.08
CA THR A 533 20.49 -21.07 26.79
C THR A 533 19.91 -22.27 26.03
N ILE A 534 19.29 -23.22 26.74
CA ILE A 534 18.70 -24.42 26.15
C ILE A 534 17.30 -24.61 26.72
N SER A 535 16.28 -24.31 25.93
CA SER A 535 14.88 -24.51 26.29
C SER A 535 14.05 -24.83 25.05
N PHE A 536 12.86 -25.38 25.25
CA PHE A 536 11.93 -25.71 24.16
C PHE A 536 10.54 -25.14 24.42
N GLY A 537 9.95 -24.56 23.38
CA GLY A 537 8.55 -24.17 23.34
C GLY A 537 7.69 -25.34 22.83
N LYS A 538 6.48 -25.47 23.39
CA LYS A 538 5.41 -26.32 22.84
C LYS A 538 4.09 -25.58 22.82
N LEU A 539 3.31 -25.81 21.78
CA LEU A 539 1.96 -25.28 21.60
C LEU A 539 0.96 -26.42 21.64
N ALA A 540 -0.18 -26.18 22.27
CA ALA A 540 -1.30 -27.08 22.25
C ALA A 540 -2.62 -26.31 22.21
N VAL A 541 -3.66 -26.89 21.60
CA VAL A 541 -4.99 -26.29 21.55
C VAL A 541 -5.99 -27.26 22.18
N PHE A 542 -6.94 -26.73 22.94
CA PHE A 542 -7.95 -27.53 23.60
C PHE A 542 -8.96 -28.06 22.58
N ASN A 543 -9.04 -29.38 22.49
CA ASN A 543 -10.01 -30.11 21.70
C ASN A 543 -11.30 -30.27 22.49
N TRP A 544 -12.37 -29.62 22.03
CA TRP A 544 -13.67 -29.61 22.71
C TRP A 544 -14.38 -30.96 22.64
N ASN A 545 -14.05 -31.80 21.67
CA ASN A 545 -14.63 -33.13 21.51
C ASN A 545 -13.97 -34.16 22.45
N THR A 546 -12.64 -34.11 22.59
CA THR A 546 -11.89 -35.04 23.47
C THR A 546 -11.71 -34.53 24.90
N GLN A 547 -11.98 -33.24 25.15
CA GLN A 547 -11.76 -32.54 26.42
C GLN A 547 -10.29 -32.58 26.88
N ARG A 548 -9.35 -32.49 25.93
CA ARG A 548 -7.90 -32.52 26.16
C ARG A 548 -7.19 -31.49 25.30
N TYR A 549 -5.98 -31.10 25.71
CA TYR A 549 -5.09 -30.32 24.86
C TYR A 549 -4.35 -31.26 23.90
N ASP A 550 -4.47 -30.99 22.60
CA ASP A 550 -3.71 -31.65 21.56
C ASP A 550 -2.52 -30.76 21.17
N ASP A 551 -1.31 -31.33 21.11
CA ASP A 551 -0.13 -30.58 20.68
C ASP A 551 -0.28 -30.19 19.20
N VAL A 552 -0.02 -28.92 18.89
CA VAL A 552 -0.06 -28.38 17.53
C VAL A 552 1.34 -27.95 17.10
N GLY A 553 1.79 -28.49 15.97
CA GLY A 553 3.17 -28.31 15.49
C GLY A 553 4.20 -29.12 16.29
N ALA A 554 5.47 -29.03 15.86
CA ALA A 554 6.59 -29.66 16.56
C ALA A 554 7.11 -28.74 17.68
N PRO A 555 7.75 -29.30 18.73
CA PRO A 555 8.51 -28.49 19.67
C PRO A 555 9.58 -27.66 18.95
N PHE A 556 9.80 -26.43 19.39
CA PHE A 556 10.75 -25.50 18.80
C PHE A 556 11.75 -25.03 19.84
N ALA A 557 12.99 -24.79 19.41
CA ALA A 557 14.03 -24.26 20.29
C ALA A 557 13.69 -22.83 20.68
N ILE A 558 13.86 -22.51 21.96
CA ILE A 558 13.80 -21.15 22.50
C ILE A 558 15.07 -20.92 23.33
N GLY A 559 15.50 -19.68 23.45
CA GLY A 559 16.74 -19.34 24.15
C GLY A 559 16.75 -17.89 24.60
N LEU A 560 17.95 -17.31 24.66
CA LEU A 560 18.17 -15.89 25.02
C LEU A 560 17.62 -14.91 24.00
N GLU A 561 17.37 -15.37 22.77
CA GLU A 561 16.71 -14.61 21.73
C GLU A 561 15.25 -15.07 21.64
N ASP A 562 14.35 -14.11 21.47
CA ASP A 562 12.94 -14.39 21.27
C ASP A 562 12.74 -15.15 19.96
N VAL A 563 12.00 -16.24 20.06
CA VAL A 563 11.65 -17.09 18.93
C VAL A 563 10.17 -16.97 18.67
N ARG A 564 9.85 -16.67 17.42
CA ARG A 564 8.49 -16.66 16.93
C ARG A 564 8.15 -17.97 16.26
N GLN A 565 7.06 -18.59 16.68
CA GLN A 565 6.53 -19.81 16.09
C GLN A 565 5.11 -19.59 15.59
N THR A 566 4.88 -19.91 14.31
CA THR A 566 3.54 -19.97 13.73
C THR A 566 3.19 -21.41 13.37
N VAL A 567 1.97 -21.83 13.67
CA VAL A 567 1.34 -23.05 13.17
C VAL A 567 0.14 -22.64 12.33
N THR A 568 0.17 -22.91 11.03
CA THR A 568 -0.86 -22.46 10.10
C THR A 568 -1.89 -23.54 9.79
N ARG A 569 -3.10 -23.13 9.39
CA ARG A 569 -4.19 -23.98 8.91
C ARG A 569 -4.61 -25.06 9.91
N ILE A 570 -4.72 -24.69 11.19
CA ILE A 570 -5.28 -25.57 12.22
C ILE A 570 -6.78 -25.71 11.95
N PRO A 571 -7.32 -26.93 11.74
CA PRO A 571 -8.76 -27.11 11.45
C PRO A 571 -9.62 -26.62 12.59
N ALA A 572 -10.62 -25.79 12.34
CA ALA A 572 -11.43 -25.21 13.42
C ALA A 572 -12.39 -26.21 14.09
N THR A 573 -12.78 -27.27 13.39
CA THR A 573 -13.87 -28.20 13.76
C THR A 573 -13.82 -28.72 15.19
N ASP A 574 -12.62 -29.07 15.69
CA ASP A 574 -12.45 -29.67 17.03
C ASP A 574 -11.98 -28.65 18.08
N TYR A 575 -11.44 -27.51 17.65
CA TYR A 575 -10.68 -26.58 18.49
C TYR A 575 -11.38 -25.24 18.71
N VAL A 576 -12.38 -24.90 17.89
CA VAL A 576 -13.23 -23.71 18.07
C VAL A 576 -14.59 -24.16 18.57
N ARG A 577 -14.95 -23.75 19.78
CA ARG A 577 -16.26 -24.05 20.35
C ARG A 577 -17.36 -23.32 19.58
N SER A 578 -18.60 -23.80 19.67
CA SER A 578 -19.76 -23.21 18.97
C SER A 578 -20.02 -21.73 19.29
N ASP A 579 -19.52 -21.21 20.41
CA ASP A 579 -19.59 -19.80 20.80
C ASP A 579 -18.33 -19.00 20.45
N GLY A 580 -17.44 -19.57 19.62
CA GLY A 580 -16.23 -18.93 19.13
C GLY A 580 -15.02 -19.02 20.07
N VAL A 581 -15.12 -19.73 21.19
CA VAL A 581 -14.01 -19.83 22.16
C VAL A 581 -12.92 -20.78 21.66
N ILE A 582 -11.67 -20.33 21.79
CA ILE A 582 -10.45 -21.08 21.52
C ILE A 582 -9.62 -21.05 22.81
N ASP A 583 -9.05 -22.19 23.21
CA ASP A 583 -8.21 -22.27 24.41
C ASP A 583 -6.85 -22.84 24.02
N VAL A 584 -5.82 -22.01 24.16
CA VAL A 584 -4.45 -22.31 23.73
C VAL A 584 -3.59 -22.50 24.97
N ARG A 585 -2.77 -23.54 24.99
CA ARG A 585 -1.74 -23.75 26.00
C ARG A 585 -0.37 -23.57 25.40
N ILE A 586 0.41 -22.71 26.03
CA ILE A 586 1.80 -22.44 25.70
C ILE A 586 2.66 -23.00 26.82
N LYS A 587 3.67 -23.81 26.50
CA LYS A 587 4.62 -24.38 27.46
C LYS A 587 6.05 -23.98 27.10
N SER A 588 6.83 -23.59 28.10
CA SER A 588 8.29 -23.56 28.02
C SER A 588 8.86 -24.68 28.89
N ILE A 589 9.71 -25.52 28.30
CA ILE A 589 10.36 -26.64 28.97
C ILE A 589 11.86 -26.33 29.03
N ILE A 590 12.42 -26.33 30.24
CA ILE A 590 13.84 -26.10 30.46
C ILE A 590 14.49 -27.48 30.67
N ASN A 591 15.32 -27.91 29.73
CA ASN A 591 16.15 -29.08 29.99
C ASN A 591 17.25 -28.68 30.97
N LEU A 592 17.18 -29.19 32.20
CA LEU A 592 18.34 -29.18 33.09
C LEU A 592 19.45 -30.05 32.47
N PRO A 593 20.71 -29.57 32.42
CA PRO A 593 21.87 -30.43 32.21
C PRO A 593 22.00 -31.53 33.27
#